data_AF-A0A822HBP0-F1
#
_entry.id   AF-A0A822HBP0-F1
#
_cell.length_a   1.000
_cell.length_b   1.000
_cell.length_c   1.000
_cell.angle_alpha   90.00
_cell.angle_beta   90.00
_cell.angle_gamma   90.00
#
_symmetry.space_group_name_H-M   'P 1'
#
loop_
_entity.id
_entity.type
_entity.pdbx_description
1 polymer ?
#
loop_
_entity_poly.entity_id
_entity_poly.type
_entity_poly.pdbx_seq_one_letter_code
_entity_poly.pdbx_strand_id
1 'polypeptide(L)'
;MAAKQVVDQEITRRQRFSDIEENPRRKLMPISGYEEKPIVTLEEAVEPLEKIVRKVKDNAAWAKWKCEDPPADNLSVDQAAAPLLLLPLAPV
;
A
#
# COMPACT_ATOMS: atom_id res chain seq x y z
N MET A 1 -9.16 15.60 -64.16
CA MET A 1 -8.10 15.94 -63.20
C MET A 1 -8.67 15.86 -61.79
N ALA A 2 -7.94 15.20 -60.90
CA ALA A 2 -8.01 15.21 -59.43
C ALA A 2 -9.33 14.83 -58.73
N ALA A 3 -9.50 13.53 -58.46
CA ALA A 3 -10.14 13.05 -57.24
C ALA A 3 -9.62 11.64 -56.94
N LYS A 4 -8.89 11.50 -55.82
CA LYS A 4 -8.65 10.28 -54.99
C LYS A 4 -7.23 10.29 -54.40
N GLN A 5 -7.01 11.21 -53.46
CA GLN A 5 -6.08 11.00 -52.36
C GLN A 5 -6.89 10.45 -51.18
N VAL A 6 -7.12 9.14 -51.09
CA VAL A 6 -7.69 8.53 -49.84
C VAL A 6 -7.18 7.10 -49.57
N VAL A 7 -6.48 6.43 -50.48
CA VAL A 7 -6.25 4.98 -50.36
C VAL A 7 -4.76 4.62 -50.30
N ASP A 8 -4.01 5.21 -49.36
CA ASP A 8 -2.61 4.82 -49.15
C ASP A 8 -2.10 5.06 -47.70
N GLN A 9 -2.97 4.97 -46.70
CA GLN A 9 -2.57 5.02 -45.28
C GLN A 9 -2.97 3.78 -44.46
N GLU A 10 -3.40 2.69 -45.11
CA GLU A 10 -3.86 1.48 -44.40
C GLU A 10 -2.75 0.49 -44.00
N ILE A 11 -1.49 0.70 -44.37
CA ILE A 11 -0.47 -0.36 -44.23
C ILE A 11 0.43 -0.25 -42.98
N THR A 12 0.46 0.88 -42.26
CA THR A 12 1.43 1.08 -41.15
C THR A 12 0.79 1.21 -39.76
N ARG A 13 -0.33 0.54 -39.51
CA ARG A 13 -0.93 0.42 -38.16
C ARG A 13 -1.15 -1.04 -37.72
N ARG A 14 -0.43 -1.98 -38.33
CA ARG A 14 -0.27 -3.34 -37.78
C ARG A 14 1.03 -3.38 -36.97
N GLN A 15 0.94 -3.95 -35.77
CA GLN A 15 2.03 -4.38 -34.88
C GLN A 15 2.56 -3.34 -33.87
N ARG A 16 1.77 -3.11 -32.81
CA ARG A 16 2.28 -2.93 -31.42
C ARG A 16 1.32 -3.60 -30.42
N PHE A 17 1.05 -4.90 -30.62
CA PHE A 17 0.28 -5.74 -29.70
C PHE A 17 1.09 -6.98 -29.27
N SER A 18 2.39 -6.80 -29.03
CA SER A 18 3.28 -7.78 -28.40
C SER A 18 4.17 -6.92 -27.50
N ASP A 19 3.82 -6.71 -26.24
CA ASP A 19 4.13 -7.66 -25.17
C ASP A 19 2.99 -7.76 -24.15
N ILE A 20 1.87 -8.39 -24.53
CA ILE A 20 0.95 -8.95 -23.53
C ILE A 20 1.48 -10.35 -23.22
N GLU A 21 2.54 -10.41 -22.40
CA GLU A 21 2.80 -11.63 -21.62
C GLU A 21 1.50 -12.03 -20.93
N GLU A 22 1.20 -13.32 -20.94
CA GLU A 22 -0.06 -13.95 -20.54
C GLU A 22 -0.64 -13.37 -19.25
N ASN A 23 -1.36 -12.25 -19.36
CA ASN A 23 -2.09 -11.71 -18.24
C ASN A 23 -3.14 -12.77 -17.91
N PRO A 24 -3.12 -13.37 -16.70
CA PRO A 24 -3.97 -14.51 -16.40
C PRO A 24 -5.41 -14.16 -16.76
N ARG A 25 -6.00 -14.91 -17.71
CA ARG A 25 -7.37 -14.69 -18.21
C ARG A 25 -8.44 -14.87 -17.12
N ARG A 26 -8.02 -15.16 -15.89
CA ARG A 26 -8.85 -15.24 -14.70
C ARG A 26 -8.88 -13.86 -14.05
N LYS A 27 -10.05 -13.24 -14.05
CA LYS A 27 -10.33 -12.17 -13.09
C LYS A 27 -10.11 -12.75 -11.70
N LEU A 28 -9.11 -12.23 -10.98
CA LEU A 28 -9.00 -12.47 -9.56
C LEU A 28 -10.25 -11.90 -8.91
N MET A 29 -10.90 -12.66 -8.05
CA MET A 29 -12.01 -12.14 -7.28
C MET A 29 -11.49 -11.01 -6.38
N PRO A 30 -12.28 -9.94 -6.18
CA PRO A 30 -11.93 -8.93 -5.20
C PRO A 30 -11.63 -9.58 -3.84
N ILE A 31 -10.75 -8.94 -3.06
CA ILE A 31 -10.48 -9.39 -1.69
C ILE A 31 -11.79 -9.40 -0.92
N SER A 32 -12.02 -10.44 -0.11
CA SER A 32 -13.27 -10.54 0.63
C SER A 32 -13.48 -9.34 1.55
N GLY A 33 -14.68 -8.74 1.49
CA GLY A 33 -15.02 -7.48 2.15
C GLY A 33 -14.72 -6.21 1.33
N TYR A 34 -14.29 -6.36 0.08
CA TYR A 34 -13.99 -5.29 -0.87
C TYR A 34 -14.71 -5.46 -2.21
N GLU A 35 -15.62 -6.44 -2.32
CA GLU A 35 -16.34 -6.76 -3.57
C GLU A 35 -17.21 -5.59 -4.07
N GLU A 36 -17.80 -4.84 -3.15
CA GLU A 36 -18.67 -3.70 -3.44
C GLU A 36 -17.99 -2.34 -3.24
N LYS A 37 -16.71 -2.32 -2.88
CA LYS A 37 -15.99 -1.07 -2.61
C LYS A 37 -15.56 -0.40 -3.92
N PRO A 38 -15.64 0.94 -4.00
CA PRO A 38 -15.17 1.66 -5.17
C PRO A 38 -13.66 1.44 -5.36
N ILE A 39 -13.24 1.38 -6.62
CA ILE A 39 -11.81 1.43 -6.96
C ILE A 39 -11.36 2.86 -6.71
N VAL A 40 -10.41 3.00 -5.78
CA VAL A 40 -9.80 4.28 -5.38
C VAL A 40 -8.38 4.37 -5.92
N THR A 41 -7.81 5.57 -5.97
CA THR A 41 -6.39 5.72 -6.28
C THR A 41 -5.52 5.24 -5.12
N LEU A 42 -4.21 5.10 -5.36
CA LEU A 42 -3.28 4.70 -4.31
C LEU A 42 -3.24 5.75 -3.19
N GLU A 43 -3.30 7.03 -3.54
CA GLU A 43 -3.29 8.17 -2.61
C GLU A 43 -4.50 8.12 -1.67
N GLU A 44 -5.70 7.92 -2.23
CA GLU A 44 -6.94 7.78 -1.46
C GLU A 44 -6.94 6.54 -0.55
N ALA A 45 -6.32 5.44 -1.00
CA ALA A 45 -6.22 4.21 -0.22
C ALA A 45 -5.32 4.37 1.03
N VAL A 46 -4.30 5.23 0.96
CA VAL A 46 -3.34 5.42 2.06
C VAL A 46 -3.75 6.53 3.04
N GLU A 47 -4.62 7.47 2.65
CA GLU A 47 -5.11 8.55 3.55
C GLU A 47 -5.60 8.04 4.92
N PRO A 48 -6.41 6.98 5.03
CA PRO A 48 -6.86 6.48 6.32
C PRO A 48 -5.72 5.93 7.19
N LEU A 49 -4.63 5.47 6.57
CA LEU A 49 -3.49 4.88 7.26
C LEU A 49 -2.66 5.93 8.00
N GLU A 50 -2.66 7.19 7.55
CA GLU A 50 -1.90 8.26 8.20
C GLU A 50 -2.25 8.43 9.68
N LYS A 51 -3.55 8.33 10.00
CA LYS A 51 -4.06 8.40 11.38
C LYS A 51 -3.52 7.25 12.23
N ILE A 52 -3.45 6.05 11.65
CA ILE A 52 -2.93 4.85 12.32
C ILE A 52 -1.43 4.99 12.55
N VAL A 53 -0.68 5.43 11.53
CA VAL A 53 0.77 5.62 11.61
C VAL A 53 1.13 6.58 12.72
N ARG A 54 0.41 7.71 12.84
CA ARG A 54 0.64 8.67 13.92
C ARG A 54 0.43 8.03 15.30
N LYS A 55 -0.69 7.33 15.50
CA LYS A 55 -0.98 6.64 16.77
C LYS A 55 0.08 5.60 17.12
N VAL A 56 0.55 4.83 16.14
CA VAL A 56 1.61 3.83 16.35
C VAL A 56 2.92 4.50 16.75
N LYS A 57 3.28 5.64 16.15
CA LYS A 57 4.46 6.43 16.52
C LYS A 57 4.36 6.97 17.94
N ASP A 58 3.22 7.53 18.32
CA ASP A 58 2.99 8.07 19.66
C ASP A 58 3.08 6.96 20.72
N ASN A 59 2.47 5.80 20.46
CA ASN A 59 2.57 4.63 21.33
C ASN A 59 4.01 4.12 21.46
N ALA A 60 4.77 4.11 20.36
CA ALA A 60 6.18 3.70 20.38
C ALA A 60 7.03 4.68 21.20
N ALA A 61 6.79 5.99 21.08
CA ALA A 61 7.46 6.99 21.89
C ALA A 61 7.13 6.83 23.38
N TRP A 62 5.85 6.61 23.71
CA TRP A 62 5.41 6.32 25.07
C TRP A 62 6.08 5.06 25.65
N ALA A 63 6.14 3.97 24.87
CA ALA A 63 6.73 2.72 25.30
C ALA A 63 8.22 2.88 25.63
N LYS A 64 8.97 3.60 24.79
CA LYS A 64 10.39 3.92 25.05
C LYS A 64 10.56 4.80 26.27
N TRP A 65 9.68 5.77 26.49
CA TRP A 65 9.74 6.64 27.67
C TRP A 65 9.46 5.90 28.98
N LYS A 66 8.70 4.80 28.92
CA LYS A 66 8.42 3.95 30.08
C LYS A 66 9.53 2.95 30.41
N CYS A 67 10.49 2.73 29.51
CA CYS A 67 11.64 1.89 29.81
C CYS A 67 12.57 2.58 30.82
N GLU A 68 13.03 1.83 31.81
CA GLU A 68 14.09 2.26 32.73
C GLU A 68 15.43 2.37 31.97
N ASP A 69 16.27 3.32 32.38
CA ASP A 69 17.61 3.52 31.82
C ASP A 69 18.67 3.27 32.92
N PRO A 70 19.53 2.24 32.81
CA PRO A 70 19.63 1.29 31.70
C PRO A 70 18.60 0.14 31.77
N PRO A 71 18.16 -0.40 30.61
CA PRO A 71 17.28 -1.55 30.56
C PRO A 71 17.92 -2.81 31.17
N ALA A 72 17.10 -3.67 31.77
CA ALA A 72 17.54 -4.97 32.25
C ALA A 72 18.04 -5.88 31.11
N ASP A 73 18.84 -6.90 31.46
CA ASP A 73 19.25 -7.98 30.57
C ASP A 73 20.09 -7.56 29.33
N ASN A 74 20.78 -6.42 29.40
CA ASN A 74 21.54 -5.84 28.28
C ASN A 74 20.68 -5.58 27.03
N LEU A 75 19.38 -5.37 27.20
CA LEU A 75 18.47 -5.07 26.10
C LEU A 75 18.67 -3.64 25.62
N SER A 76 18.47 -3.42 24.32
CA SER A 76 18.29 -2.05 23.83
C SER A 76 16.93 -1.50 24.29
N VAL A 77 16.82 -0.18 24.41
CA VAL A 77 15.55 0.49 24.74
C VAL A 77 14.42 0.05 23.80
N ASP A 78 14.72 -0.16 22.52
CA ASP A 78 13.75 -0.62 21.53
C ASP A 78 13.26 -2.06 21.81
N GLN A 79 14.15 -2.94 22.26
CA GLN A 79 13.79 -4.31 22.63
C GLN A 79 12.99 -4.35 23.93
N ALA A 80 13.37 -3.54 24.92
CA ALA A 80 12.64 -3.41 26.18
C ALA A 80 11.27 -2.75 26.03
N ALA A 81 11.08 -1.88 25.01
CA ALA A 81 9.83 -1.19 24.74
C ALA A 81 8.81 -2.06 23.98
N ALA A 82 9.25 -3.13 23.29
CA ALA A 82 8.37 -3.96 22.48
C ALA A 82 7.21 -4.62 23.28
N PRO A 83 7.43 -5.16 24.49
CA PRO A 83 6.34 -5.65 25.33
C PRO A 83 5.33 -4.56 25.72
N LEU A 84 5.81 -3.34 26.00
CA LEU A 84 4.96 -2.20 26.40
C LEU A 84 4.10 -1.69 25.23
N LEU A 85 4.60 -1.77 23.99
CA LEU A 85 3.84 -1.44 22.78
C LEU A 85 2.69 -2.44 22.52
N LEU A 86 2.92 -3.73 22.82
CA LEU A 86 1.98 -4.83 22.53
C LEU A 86 0.92 -5.04 23.60
N LEU A 87 1.16 -4.57 24.83
CA LEU A 87 0.17 -4.61 25.89
C LEU A 87 -1.03 -3.71 25.52
N PRO A 88 -2.27 -4.14 25.83
CA PRO A 88 -3.43 -3.29 25.65
C PRO A 88 -3.24 -2.07 26.55
N LEU A 89 -2.96 -0.92 25.94
CA LEU A 89 -2.94 0.37 26.62
C LEU A 89 -4.34 0.54 27.26
N ALA A 90 -4.43 0.25 28.55
CA ALA A 90 -5.58 0.62 29.35
C ALA A 90 -5.74 2.15 29.21
N PRO A 91 -6.97 2.65 29.02
CA PRO A 91 -7.18 4.08 28.91
C PRO A 91 -6.73 4.72 30.23
N VAL A 92 -5.70 5.56 30.15
CA VAL A 92 -5.37 6.56 31.18
C VAL A 92 -6.21 7.79 30.90
#